data_AF-A0A963IPQ3-F1
#
_entry.id   AF-A0A963IPQ3-F1
#
_cell.length_a   1.000
_cell.length_b   1.000
_cell.length_c   1.000
_cell.angle_alpha   90.00
_cell.angle_beta   90.00
_cell.angle_gamma   90.00
#
_symmetry.space_group_name_H-M   'P 1'
#
loop_
_entity.id
_entity.type
_entity.pdbx_description
1 polymer ?
#
loop_
_entity_poly.entity_id
_entity_poly.type
_entity_poly.pdbx_seq_one_letter_code
_entity_poly.pdbx_strand_id
1 'polypeptide(L)'
;MGQEIGSDGFTADDFARFSQRLEQETAQARAAYASGGFANDGLVAGFELEAWLVDEYFFPAPRNVGFLKRMDSPLVVPELSLFNVEINGTAQPLRGTALSQLEGELTATWQQCQRVAAEDGDALIAIGTLP
;
A
#
# COMPACT_ATOMS: atom_id res chain seq x y z
N MET A 1 3.19 4.66 -1.13
CA MET A 1 2.84 5.08 0.23
C MET A 1 3.28 6.51 0.52
N GLY A 2 2.40 7.30 1.13
CA GLY A 2 2.62 8.72 1.42
C GLY A 2 3.79 8.95 2.38
N GLN A 3 4.49 10.08 2.21
CA GLN A 3 5.55 10.49 3.12
C GLN A 3 4.93 11.13 4.36
N GLU A 4 5.32 10.67 5.56
CA GLU A 4 4.95 11.34 6.81
C GLU A 4 5.39 12.81 6.78
N ILE A 5 4.43 13.72 6.97
CA ILE A 5 4.70 15.16 7.00
C ILE A 5 4.95 15.53 8.47
N GLY A 6 6.21 15.81 8.81
CA GLY A 6 6.61 16.11 10.19
C GLY A 6 6.19 17.48 10.74
N SER A 7 5.22 18.17 10.12
CA SER A 7 4.74 19.48 10.58
C SER A 7 3.28 19.41 11.01
N ASP A 8 3.04 19.60 12.29
CA ASP A 8 1.70 19.77 12.84
C ASP A 8 1.24 21.21 12.63
N GLY A 9 0.28 21.42 11.72
CA GLY A 9 -0.38 22.71 11.50
C GLY A 9 -0.08 23.31 10.13
N PHE A 10 -1.11 23.35 9.28
CA PHE A 10 -1.08 24.05 8.00
C PHE A 10 -1.81 25.39 8.12
N THR A 11 -1.21 26.45 7.60
CA THR A 11 -1.83 27.78 7.55
C THR A 11 -2.75 27.91 6.35
N ALA A 12 -3.62 28.93 6.34
CA ALA A 12 -4.44 29.25 5.18
C ALA A 12 -3.60 29.52 3.91
N ASP A 13 -2.42 30.12 4.07
CA ASP A 13 -1.48 30.37 2.97
C ASP A 13 -0.89 29.06 2.41
N ASP A 14 -0.63 28.07 3.27
CA ASP A 14 -0.19 26.74 2.83
C ASP A 14 -1.26 26.05 1.99
N PHE A 15 -2.53 26.10 2.42
CA PHE A 15 -3.66 25.57 1.66
C PHE A 15 -3.87 26.29 0.32
N ALA A 16 -3.75 27.63 0.30
CA ALA A 16 -3.84 28.40 -0.92
C ALA A 16 -2.73 28.02 -1.91
N ARG A 17 -1.49 27.88 -1.41
CA ARG A 17 -0.33 27.46 -2.22
C ARG A 17 -0.49 26.03 -2.74
N PHE A 18 -0.95 25.09 -1.90
CA PHE A 18 -1.21 23.71 -2.31
C PHE A 18 -2.27 23.68 -3.43
N SER A 19 -3.39 24.39 -3.24
CA SER A 19 -4.47 24.43 -4.23
C SER A 19 -3.99 24.98 -5.58
N GLN A 20 -3.21 26.07 -5.57
CA GLN A 20 -2.65 26.64 -6.79
C GLN A 20 -1.70 25.66 -7.51
N ARG A 21 -0.84 24.96 -6.77
CA ARG A 21 0.09 23.97 -7.35
C ARG A 21 -0.66 22.76 -7.91
N LEU A 22 -1.64 22.26 -7.15
CA LEU A 22 -2.48 21.14 -7.59
C LEU A 22 -3.18 21.47 -8.91
N GLU A 23 -3.73 22.68 -9.06
CA GLU A 23 -4.35 23.13 -10.30
C GLU A 23 -3.32 23.17 -11.46
N GLN A 24 -2.14 23.75 -11.22
CA GLN A 24 -1.07 23.85 -12.22
C GLN A 24 -0.56 22.48 -12.68
N GLU A 25 -0.27 21.57 -11.74
CA GLU A 25 0.21 20.22 -12.03
C GLU A 25 -0.86 19.39 -12.75
N THR A 26 -2.13 19.53 -12.36
CA THR A 26 -3.25 18.89 -13.05
C THR A 26 -3.40 19.40 -14.49
N ALA A 27 -3.23 20.70 -14.72
CA ALA A 27 -3.25 21.28 -16.06
C ALA A 27 -2.09 20.77 -16.92
N GLN A 28 -0.90 20.63 -16.35
CA GLN A 28 0.26 20.05 -17.04
C GLN A 28 0.04 18.58 -17.38
N ALA A 29 -0.46 17.77 -16.45
CA ALA A 29 -0.78 16.37 -16.68
C ALA A 29 -1.83 16.20 -17.80
N ARG A 30 -2.86 17.07 -17.81
CA ARG A 30 -3.88 17.10 -18.88
C ARG A 30 -3.26 17.44 -20.24
N ALA A 31 -2.38 18.43 -20.30
CA ALA A 31 -1.70 18.81 -21.54
C ALA A 31 -0.78 17.68 -22.05
N ALA A 32 -0.02 17.04 -21.15
CA ALA A 32 0.82 15.90 -21.47
C ALA A 32 -0.01 14.70 -21.98
N TYR A 33 -1.15 14.41 -21.36
CA TYR A 33 -2.05 13.37 -21.85
C TYR A 33 -2.59 13.70 -23.25
N ALA A 34 -3.05 14.93 -23.47
CA ALA A 34 -3.59 15.37 -24.76
C ALA A 34 -2.54 15.38 -25.88
N SER A 35 -1.26 15.58 -25.56
CA SER A 35 -0.15 15.53 -26.52
C SER A 35 0.48 14.14 -26.69
N GLY A 36 -0.04 13.12 -26.02
CA GLY A 36 0.50 11.75 -26.09
C GLY A 36 1.82 11.56 -25.32
N GLY A 37 2.09 12.40 -24.32
CA GLY A 37 3.29 12.32 -23.47
C GLY A 37 3.25 11.22 -22.41
N PHE A 38 2.16 10.46 -22.29
CA PHE A 38 2.05 9.32 -21.37
C PHE A 38 2.45 8.02 -22.07
N ALA A 39 2.98 7.08 -21.30
CA ALA A 39 3.36 5.76 -21.81
C ALA A 39 2.15 5.03 -22.43
N ASN A 40 2.39 4.34 -23.55
CA ASN A 40 1.40 3.53 -24.26
C ASN A 40 1.94 2.11 -24.52
N ASP A 41 2.66 1.57 -23.54
CA ASP A 41 3.39 0.28 -23.64
C ASP A 41 2.50 -0.94 -23.34
N GLY A 42 1.18 -0.75 -23.32
CA GLY A 42 0.17 -1.78 -23.04
C GLY A 42 -0.38 -1.73 -21.61
N LEU A 43 -1.31 -2.65 -21.31
CA LEU A 43 -1.93 -2.75 -20.00
C LEU A 43 -0.97 -3.38 -18.99
N VAL A 44 -0.87 -2.78 -17.81
CA VAL A 44 -0.10 -3.26 -16.67
C VAL A 44 -1.03 -3.34 -15.47
N ALA A 45 -0.87 -4.35 -14.62
CA ALA A 45 -1.65 -4.51 -13.39
C ALA A 45 -0.73 -4.85 -12.21
N GLY A 46 -1.06 -4.31 -11.05
CA GLY A 46 -0.52 -4.71 -9.75
C GLY A 46 -1.67 -4.97 -8.77
N PHE A 47 -1.35 -5.22 -7.51
CA PHE A 47 -2.35 -5.33 -6.45
C PHE A 47 -1.86 -4.63 -5.19
N GLU A 48 -2.82 -4.21 -4.37
CA GLU A 48 -2.65 -3.79 -2.99
C GLU A 48 -3.68 -4.57 -2.16
N LEU A 49 -3.27 -5.11 -1.02
CA LEU A 49 -4.13 -5.81 -0.08
C LEU A 49 -3.81 -5.37 1.34
N GLU A 50 -4.77 -4.69 1.98
CA GLU A 50 -4.72 -4.38 3.40
C GLU A 50 -5.13 -5.59 4.25
N ALA A 51 -4.41 -5.79 5.35
CA ALA A 51 -4.68 -6.85 6.31
C ALA A 51 -4.47 -6.37 7.74
N TRP A 52 -5.17 -7.04 8.66
CA TRP A 52 -5.16 -6.71 10.09
C TRP A 52 -4.32 -7.73 10.83
N LEU A 53 -3.39 -7.24 11.66
CA LEU A 53 -2.75 -8.03 12.70
C LEU A 53 -3.73 -8.24 13.84
N VAL A 54 -3.92 -9.49 14.24
CA VAL A 54 -4.78 -9.88 15.35
C VAL A 54 -4.08 -10.85 16.28
N ASP A 55 -4.39 -10.78 17.57
CA ASP A 55 -3.86 -11.69 18.59
C ASP A 55 -4.60 -13.04 18.62
N GLU A 56 -4.20 -13.91 19.55
CA GLU A 56 -4.81 -15.23 19.78
C GLU A 56 -6.31 -15.21 20.14
N TYR A 57 -6.85 -14.05 20.54
CA TYR A 57 -8.28 -13.84 20.82
C TYR A 57 -8.99 -13.09 19.69
N PHE A 58 -8.31 -12.87 18.55
CA PHE A 58 -8.78 -12.10 17.40
C PHE A 58 -9.00 -10.60 17.67
N PHE A 59 -8.36 -10.03 18.70
CA PHE A 59 -8.35 -8.57 18.90
C PHE A 59 -7.26 -7.91 18.04
N PRO A 60 -7.46 -6.66 17.59
CA PRO A 60 -6.42 -5.93 16.85
C PRO A 60 -5.11 -5.85 17.65
N ALA A 61 -4.01 -6.29 17.05
CA ALA A 61 -2.69 -6.31 17.68
C ALA A 61 -1.86 -5.10 17.19
N PRO A 62 -1.64 -4.05 18.02
CA PRO A 62 -0.95 -2.82 17.61
C PRO A 62 0.57 -3.01 17.54
N ARG A 63 1.03 -3.96 16.72
CA ARG A 63 2.42 -4.42 16.62
C ARG A 63 3.00 -4.30 15.21
N ASN A 64 2.37 -3.54 14.32
CA ASN A 64 2.81 -3.46 12.92
C ASN A 64 4.27 -2.98 12.76
N VAL A 65 4.76 -2.06 13.59
CA VAL A 65 6.16 -1.60 13.55
C VAL A 65 7.15 -2.75 13.77
N GLY A 66 6.90 -3.58 14.79
CA GLY A 66 7.75 -4.74 15.10
C GLY A 66 7.65 -5.81 14.02
N PHE A 67 6.42 -6.11 13.59
CA PHE A 67 6.14 -7.02 12.50
C PHE A 67 6.85 -6.61 11.19
N LEU A 68 6.73 -5.35 10.77
CA LEU A 68 7.31 -4.83 9.53
C LEU A 68 8.85 -4.88 9.56
N LYS A 69 9.45 -4.58 10.71
CA LYS A 69 10.90 -4.69 10.90
C LYS A 69 11.41 -6.12 10.70
N ARG A 70 10.64 -7.12 11.11
CA ARG A 70 10.97 -8.55 10.89
C ARG A 70 10.62 -9.01 9.48
N MET A 71 9.52 -8.51 8.94
CA MET A 71 9.08 -8.82 7.58
C MET A 71 10.13 -8.38 6.56
N ASP A 72 10.81 -7.24 6.81
CA ASP A 72 11.95 -6.71 6.06
C ASP A 72 11.74 -6.80 4.54
N SER A 73 10.53 -6.44 4.10
CA SER A 73 10.12 -6.54 2.71
C SER A 73 9.66 -5.16 2.22
N PRO A 74 10.15 -4.69 1.07
CA PRO A 74 9.66 -3.45 0.47
C PRO A 74 8.21 -3.58 -0.03
N LEU A 75 7.68 -4.80 -0.13
CA LEU A 75 6.32 -5.09 -0.57
C LEU A 75 5.32 -5.14 0.59
N VAL A 76 5.76 -5.00 1.84
CA VAL A 76 4.85 -4.96 3.00
C VAL A 76 5.16 -3.72 3.81
N VAL A 77 4.18 -2.82 3.87
CA VAL A 77 4.36 -1.45 4.34
C VAL A 77 3.34 -1.13 5.45
N PRO A 78 3.62 -0.13 6.31
CA PRO A 78 2.66 0.26 7.33
C PRO A 78 1.43 0.91 6.71
N GLU A 79 0.27 0.64 7.29
CA GLU A 79 -0.94 1.43 7.08
C GLU A 79 -1.21 2.38 8.26
N LEU A 80 -2.22 3.24 8.12
CA LEU A 80 -2.53 4.32 9.07
C LEU A 80 -2.65 3.84 10.52
N SER A 81 -3.27 2.68 10.77
CA SER A 81 -3.39 2.15 12.13
C SER A 81 -2.23 1.22 12.50
N LEU A 82 -1.90 1.17 13.79
CA LEU A 82 -0.79 0.37 14.33
C LEU A 82 -0.99 -1.15 14.23
N PHE A 83 -2.16 -1.61 13.80
CA PHE A 83 -2.53 -3.02 13.62
C PHE A 83 -2.84 -3.37 12.15
N ASN A 84 -2.63 -2.45 11.20
CA ASN A 84 -2.80 -2.71 9.77
C ASN A 84 -1.45 -2.72 9.06
N VAL A 85 -1.38 -3.52 8.01
CA VAL A 85 -0.30 -3.51 7.02
C VAL A 85 -0.90 -3.64 5.62
N GLU A 86 -0.20 -3.10 4.63
CA GLU A 86 -0.54 -3.25 3.22
C GLU A 86 0.48 -4.14 2.53
N ILE A 87 -0.02 -5.11 1.77
CA ILE A 87 0.76 -5.99 0.90
C ILE A 87 0.65 -5.47 -0.53
N ASN A 88 1.78 -5.14 -1.13
CA ASN A 88 1.91 -4.64 -2.49
C ASN A 88 2.41 -5.75 -3.44
N GLY A 89 1.94 -5.70 -4.68
CA GLY A 89 2.39 -6.57 -5.76
C GLY A 89 3.33 -5.87 -6.75
N THR A 90 4.27 -6.62 -7.32
CA THR A 90 5.08 -6.16 -8.44
C THR A 90 4.21 -6.04 -9.68
N ALA A 91 4.17 -4.85 -10.29
CA ALA A 91 3.39 -4.59 -11.49
C ALA A 91 3.78 -5.53 -12.64
N GLN A 92 2.79 -6.18 -13.26
CA GLN A 92 2.96 -7.12 -14.36
C GLN A 92 2.27 -6.61 -15.63
N PRO A 93 2.90 -6.72 -16.82
CA PRO A 93 2.19 -6.56 -18.08
C PRO A 93 1.03 -7.54 -18.18
N LEU A 94 -0.18 -7.06 -18.43
CA LEU A 94 -1.43 -7.85 -18.39
C LEU A 94 -1.60 -8.68 -19.67
N ARG A 95 -0.77 -9.72 -19.81
CA ARG A 95 -0.76 -10.66 -20.92
C ARG A 95 -0.41 -12.08 -20.46
N GLY A 96 -0.90 -13.09 -21.16
CA GLY A 96 -0.58 -14.49 -20.85
C GLY A 96 -0.95 -14.87 -19.41
N THR A 97 0.03 -15.30 -18.62
CA THR A 97 -0.14 -15.80 -17.25
C THR A 97 -0.06 -14.71 -16.17
N ALA A 98 -0.22 -13.43 -16.52
CA ALA A 98 -0.04 -12.31 -15.59
C ALA A 98 -0.86 -12.44 -14.29
N LEU A 99 -2.14 -12.85 -14.39
CA LEU A 99 -2.98 -13.00 -13.20
C LEU A 99 -2.50 -14.12 -12.27
N SER A 100 -2.04 -15.25 -12.81
CA SER A 100 -1.47 -16.33 -12.02
C SER A 100 -0.12 -15.95 -11.40
N GLN A 101 0.64 -15.07 -12.04
CA GLN A 101 1.88 -14.53 -11.47
C GLN A 101 1.57 -13.60 -10.28
N LEU A 102 0.59 -12.71 -10.43
CA LEU A 102 0.11 -11.84 -9.35
C LEU A 102 -0.43 -12.66 -8.16
N GLU A 103 -1.26 -13.68 -8.43
CA GLU A 103 -1.76 -14.60 -7.40
C GLU A 103 -0.62 -15.34 -6.68
N GLY A 104 0.36 -15.83 -7.44
CA GLY A 104 1.52 -16.53 -6.89
C GLY A 104 2.35 -15.64 -5.97
N GLU A 105 2.60 -14.39 -6.37
CA GLU A 105 3.31 -13.40 -5.55
C GLU A 105 2.52 -13.05 -4.29
N LEU A 106 1.21 -12.75 -4.42
CA LEU A 106 0.34 -12.49 -3.28
C LEU A 106 0.35 -13.66 -2.30
N THR A 107 0.21 -14.89 -2.80
CA THR A 107 0.19 -16.10 -1.97
C THR A 107 1.52 -16.29 -1.22
N ALA A 108 2.65 -16.10 -1.90
CA ALA A 108 3.97 -16.23 -1.30
C ALA A 108 4.19 -15.18 -0.20
N THR A 109 3.86 -13.91 -0.47
CA THR A 109 3.99 -12.82 0.49
C THR A 109 3.05 -12.99 1.67
N TRP A 110 1.79 -13.37 1.42
CA TRP A 110 0.80 -13.69 2.47
C TRP A 110 1.30 -14.79 3.41
N GLN A 111 1.82 -15.88 2.87
CA GLN A 111 2.37 -16.96 3.68
C GLN A 111 3.57 -16.53 4.52
N GLN A 112 4.41 -15.62 3.99
CA GLN A 112 5.51 -15.05 4.76
C GLN A 112 5.00 -14.15 5.89
N CYS A 113 4.02 -13.28 5.62
CA CYS A 113 3.38 -12.46 6.65
C CYS A 113 2.81 -13.35 7.77
N GLN A 114 2.09 -14.42 7.43
CA GLN A 114 1.55 -15.35 8.42
C GLN A 114 2.65 -15.98 9.31
N ARG A 115 3.79 -16.36 8.72
CA ARG A 115 4.92 -16.90 9.49
C ARG A 115 5.53 -15.87 10.44
N VAL A 116 5.75 -14.65 9.96
CA VAL A 116 6.38 -13.56 10.74
C VAL A 116 5.46 -13.05 11.85
N ALA A 117 4.15 -13.05 11.64
CA ALA A 117 3.17 -12.70 12.67
C ALA A 117 3.11 -13.76 13.78
N ALA A 118 3.14 -15.04 13.40
CA ALA A 118 3.10 -16.15 14.35
C ALA A 118 4.28 -16.16 15.34
N GLU A 119 5.41 -15.55 15.00
CA GLU A 119 6.55 -15.38 15.92
C GLU A 119 6.19 -14.55 17.18
N ASP A 120 5.21 -13.65 17.08
CA ASP A 120 4.70 -12.84 18.20
C ASP A 120 3.37 -13.34 18.76
N GLY A 121 2.87 -14.50 18.29
CA GLY A 121 1.54 -15.02 18.65
C GLY A 121 0.38 -14.32 17.92
N ASP A 122 0.67 -13.53 16.90
CA ASP A 122 -0.32 -12.85 16.07
C ASP A 122 -0.63 -13.63 14.78
N ALA A 123 -1.69 -13.23 14.09
CA ALA A 123 -2.02 -13.65 12.73
C ALA A 123 -2.43 -12.44 11.88
N LEU A 124 -2.38 -12.57 10.55
CA LEU A 124 -3.02 -11.64 9.63
C LEU A 124 -4.39 -12.15 9.21
N ILE A 125 -5.34 -11.23 9.11
CA ILE A 125 -6.65 -11.48 8.51
C ILE A 125 -6.96 -10.42 7.44
N ALA A 126 -7.34 -10.88 6.24
CA ALA A 126 -7.77 -10.04 5.14
C ALA A 126 -9.29 -9.83 5.22
N ILE A 127 -9.70 -8.77 5.91
CA ILE A 127 -11.11 -8.40 6.11
C ILE A 127 -11.25 -6.88 5.99
N GLY A 128 -12.38 -6.40 5.46
CA GLY A 128 -12.59 -4.96 5.30
C GLY A 128 -12.77 -4.20 6.61
N THR A 129 -13.30 -4.83 7.66
CA THR A 129 -13.49 -4.22 8.98
C THR A 129 -13.52 -5.31 10.04
N LEU A 130 -12.78 -5.11 11.14
CA LEU A 130 -12.87 -6.00 12.30
C LEU A 130 -14.21 -5.78 13.03
N PRO A 131 -14.91 -6.85 13.46
CA PRO A 131 -16.20 -6.76 14.16
C PRO A 131 -16.17 -5.97 15.48
#